data_AF-A0A9E7NA41-F1
#
_entry.id   AF-A0A9E7NA41-F1
#
_cell.length_a   1.000
_cell.length_b   1.000
_cell.length_c   1.000
_cell.angle_alpha   90.00
_cell.angle_beta   90.00
_cell.angle_gamma   90.00
#
_symmetry.space_group_name_H-M   'P 1'
#
loop_
_entity.id
_entity.type
_entity.pdbx_description
1 polymer ?
#
loop_
_entity_poly.entity_id
_entity_poly.type
_entity_poly.pdbx_seq_one_letter_code
_entity_poly.pdbx_strand_id
1 'polypeptide(L)'
;MTTETTHFERAREHLRRASDAADRTVQEQADSIQEGLDEELEGHRTQDEPGPKTDRIAELIETLDGLESEASGEAGERIARAREACIEYQKPVAQDDDET
;
A
#
# COMPACT_ATOMS: atom_id res chain seq x y z
N MET A 1 -5.61 17.20 -6.30
CA MET A 1 -4.77 16.07 -5.84
C MET A 1 -5.59 14.83 -6.09
N THR A 2 -5.15 13.98 -7.00
CA THR A 2 -5.88 12.76 -7.38
C THR A 2 -5.91 11.83 -6.18
N THR A 3 -7.10 11.29 -5.88
CA THR A 3 -7.38 10.39 -4.75
C THR A 3 -6.42 9.20 -4.71
N GLU A 4 -5.99 8.73 -5.88
CA GLU A 4 -5.02 7.64 -6.08
C GLU A 4 -3.69 7.84 -5.33
N THR A 5 -3.09 9.04 -5.42
CA THR A 5 -1.82 9.32 -4.74
C THR A 5 -1.97 9.29 -3.21
N THR A 6 -3.13 9.72 -2.70
CA THR A 6 -3.42 9.74 -1.27
C THR A 6 -3.51 8.35 -0.65
N HIS A 7 -3.95 7.33 -1.40
CA HIS A 7 -4.04 5.95 -0.89
C HIS A 7 -2.66 5.33 -0.71
N PHE A 8 -1.77 5.56 -1.66
CA PHE A 8 -0.38 5.12 -1.58
C PHE A 8 0.43 5.82 -0.50
N GLU A 9 0.26 7.13 -0.36
CA GLU A 9 0.91 7.88 0.72
C GLU A 9 0.46 7.38 2.10
N ARG A 10 -0.82 7.00 2.24
CA ARG A 10 -1.34 6.34 3.44
C ARG A 10 -0.75 4.96 3.65
N ALA A 11 -0.73 4.11 2.63
CA ALA A 11 -0.13 2.78 2.70
C ALA A 11 1.33 2.84 3.15
N ARG A 12 2.11 3.77 2.58
CA ARG A 12 3.51 4.03 2.94
C ARG A 12 3.65 4.47 4.39
N GLU A 13 2.82 5.39 4.87
CA GLU A 13 2.87 5.84 6.27
C GLU A 13 2.50 4.71 7.25
N HIS A 14 1.53 3.88 6.90
CA HIS A 14 1.15 2.72 7.71
C HIS A 14 2.27 1.68 7.76
N LEU A 15 2.91 1.37 6.64
CA LEU A 15 4.08 0.48 6.57
C LEU A 15 5.26 1.00 7.40
N ARG A 16 5.57 2.29 7.31
CA ARG A 16 6.66 2.88 8.10
C ARG A 16 6.43 2.73 9.60
N ARG A 17 5.19 2.96 10.04
CA ARG A 17 4.81 2.79 11.46
C ARG A 17 4.74 1.32 11.87
N ALA A 18 4.38 0.42 10.95
CA ALA A 18 4.45 -1.02 11.18
C ALA A 18 5.90 -1.44 11.43
N SER A 19 6.83 -1.05 10.54
CA SER A 19 8.26 -1.35 10.68
C SER A 19 8.85 -0.84 11.99
N ASP A 20 8.48 0.36 12.43
CA ASP A 20 8.98 0.95 13.68
C ASP A 20 8.50 0.20 14.94
N ALA A 21 7.31 -0.41 14.86
CA ALA A 21 6.67 -1.13 15.97
C ALA A 21 6.87 -2.66 15.91
N ALA A 22 7.46 -3.19 14.83
CA ALA A 22 7.57 -4.62 14.58
C ALA A 22 8.92 -5.21 15.00
N ASP A 23 8.95 -6.52 15.23
CA ASP A 23 10.19 -7.27 15.40
C ASP A 23 11.02 -7.27 14.10
N ARG A 24 12.33 -7.49 14.23
CA ARG A 24 13.32 -7.39 13.14
C ARG A 24 12.89 -8.12 11.86
N THR A 25 12.32 -9.32 11.98
CA THR A 25 11.85 -10.11 10.83
C THR A 25 10.69 -9.45 10.08
N VAL A 26 9.71 -8.92 10.81
CA VAL A 26 8.56 -8.22 10.20
C VAL A 26 8.99 -6.84 9.69
N GLN A 27 9.93 -6.19 10.38
CA GLN A 27 10.53 -4.93 9.95
C GLN A 27 11.25 -5.07 8.59
N GLU A 28 12.10 -6.09 8.41
CA GLU A 28 12.81 -6.32 7.13
C GLU A 28 11.84 -6.57 5.97
N GLN A 29 10.76 -7.31 6.22
CA GLN A 29 9.72 -7.54 5.21
C GLN A 29 8.92 -6.28 4.90
N ALA A 30 8.51 -5.52 5.91
CA ALA A 30 7.77 -4.27 5.74
C ALA A 30 8.62 -3.19 5.02
N ASP A 31 9.93 -3.13 5.27
CA ASP A 31 10.85 -2.22 4.58
C ASP A 31 10.98 -2.58 3.09
N SER A 32 11.10 -3.88 2.77
CA SER A 32 11.13 -4.38 1.39
C SER A 32 9.84 -4.07 0.62
N ILE A 33 8.68 -4.25 1.26
CA ILE A 33 7.37 -3.88 0.68
C ILE A 33 7.30 -2.37 0.43
N GLN A 34 7.80 -1.56 1.37
CA GLN A 34 7.81 -0.11 1.25
C GLN A 34 8.72 0.38 0.11
N GLU A 35 9.88 -0.26 -0.08
CA GLU A 35 10.79 0.02 -1.20
C GLU A 35 10.12 -0.27 -2.55
N GLY A 36 9.50 -1.44 -2.69
CA GLY A 36 8.75 -1.79 -3.91
C GLY A 36 7.57 -0.85 -4.20
N LEU A 37 6.96 -0.28 -3.16
CA LEU A 37 5.89 0.71 -3.29
C LEU A 37 6.43 2.09 -3.75
N ASP A 38 7.58 2.51 -3.23
CA ASP A 38 8.25 3.75 -3.64
C ASP A 38 8.74 3.67 -5.10
N GLU A 39 9.31 2.54 -5.52
CA GLU A 39 9.75 2.33 -6.91
C GLU A 39 8.58 2.43 -7.90
N GLU A 40 7.44 1.80 -7.60
CA GLU A 40 6.24 1.89 -8.45
C GLU A 40 5.67 3.31 -8.50
N LEU A 41 5.68 4.04 -7.38
CA LEU A 41 5.25 5.44 -7.34
C LEU A 41 6.20 6.39 -8.08
N GLU A 42 7.50 6.12 -8.01
CA GLU A 42 8.52 6.91 -8.69
C GLU A 42 8.50 6.65 -10.21
N GLY A 43 8.32 5.38 -10.61
CA GLY A 43 8.03 5.00 -12.00
C GLY A 43 6.77 5.71 -12.52
N HIS A 44 5.71 5.74 -11.72
CA HIS A 44 4.48 6.49 -12.07
C HIS A 44 4.69 8.01 -12.14
N ARG A 45 5.53 8.62 -11.30
CA ARG A 45 5.85 10.06 -11.39
C ARG A 45 6.65 10.42 -12.63
N THR A 46 7.42 9.48 -13.17
CA THR A 46 8.34 9.71 -14.30
C THR A 46 7.79 9.26 -15.65
N GLN A 47 6.74 8.42 -15.66
CA GLN A 47 6.12 7.89 -16.87
C GLN A 47 4.64 8.32 -16.98
N ASP A 48 4.21 8.68 -18.20
CA ASP A 48 2.81 9.06 -18.55
C ASP A 48 1.84 7.85 -18.54
N GLU A 49 2.20 6.78 -17.83
CA GLU A 49 1.39 5.56 -17.73
C GLU A 49 0.33 5.67 -16.63
N PRO A 50 -0.85 5.05 -16.83
CA PRO A 50 -1.98 5.14 -15.91
C PRO A 50 -1.69 4.35 -14.63
N GLY A 51 -1.09 5.03 -13.64
CA GLY A 51 -0.94 4.54 -12.27
C GLY A 51 -0.05 3.30 -12.11
N PRO A 52 0.28 2.95 -10.86
CA PRO A 52 0.85 1.64 -10.53
C PRO A 52 -0.05 0.51 -11.01
N LYS A 53 0.57 -0.56 -11.51
CA LYS A 53 -0.14 -1.67 -12.17
C LYS A 53 -1.01 -2.40 -11.16
N THR A 54 -2.27 -2.67 -11.52
CA THR A 54 -3.22 -3.39 -10.67
C THR A 54 -2.69 -4.74 -10.22
N ASP A 55 -1.98 -5.47 -11.10
CA ASP A 55 -1.31 -6.73 -10.77
C ASP A 55 -0.26 -6.55 -9.67
N ARG A 56 0.53 -5.48 -9.73
CA ARG A 56 1.57 -5.20 -8.73
C ARG A 56 0.97 -4.88 -7.36
N ILE A 57 -0.17 -4.19 -7.36
CA ILE A 57 -0.93 -3.93 -6.12
C ILE A 57 -1.54 -5.20 -5.56
N ALA A 58 -2.01 -6.12 -6.41
CA ALA A 58 -2.52 -7.41 -5.95
C ALA A 58 -1.40 -8.23 -5.26
N GLU A 59 -0.20 -8.25 -5.82
CA GLU A 59 0.97 -8.88 -5.19
C GLU A 59 1.29 -8.25 -3.82
N LEU A 60 1.23 -6.91 -3.72
CA LEU A 60 1.47 -6.21 -2.46
C LEU A 60 0.40 -6.53 -1.41
N ILE A 61 -0.87 -6.64 -1.81
CA ILE A 61 -1.97 -7.04 -0.92
C ILE A 61 -1.75 -8.45 -0.38
N GLU A 62 -1.39 -9.41 -1.23
CA GLU A 62 -1.11 -10.79 -0.81
C GLU A 62 0.10 -10.84 0.15
N THR A 63 1.15 -10.07 -0.15
CA THR A 63 2.33 -10.00 0.71
C THR A 63 1.99 -9.40 2.08
N LEU A 64 1.19 -8.33 2.12
CA LEU A 64 0.73 -7.69 3.37
C LEU A 64 -0.19 -8.61 4.18
N ASP A 65 -1.00 -9.45 3.53
CA ASP A 65 -1.87 -10.44 4.18
C ASP A 65 -1.05 -11.52 4.90
N GLY A 66 0.00 -12.03 4.25
CA GLY A 66 0.96 -12.94 4.86
C GLY A 66 1.67 -12.28 6.05
N LEU A 67 2.13 -11.04 5.87
CA LEU A 67 2.85 -10.31 6.91
C LEU A 67 1.96 -9.96 8.11
N GLU A 68 0.68 -9.68 7.88
CA GLU A 68 -0.30 -9.44 8.95
C GLU A 68 -0.44 -10.68 9.84
N SER A 69 -0.51 -11.87 9.25
CA SER A 69 -0.59 -13.13 10.00
C SER A 69 0.66 -13.43 10.84
N GLU A 70 1.82 -12.94 10.41
CA GLU A 70 3.08 -13.06 11.16
C GLU A 70 3.25 -11.98 12.23
N ALA A 71 2.66 -10.80 12.01
CA ALA A 71 2.74 -9.67 12.92
C ALA A 71 1.71 -9.78 14.05
N SER A 72 1.98 -9.08 15.16
CA SER A 72 1.05 -9.01 16.29
C SER A 72 1.11 -7.65 16.97
N GLY A 73 0.03 -7.30 17.68
CA GLY A 73 -0.08 -6.01 18.36
C GLY A 73 -0.17 -4.83 17.38
N GLU A 74 0.52 -3.74 17.68
CA GLU A 74 0.46 -2.52 16.87
C GLU A 74 0.97 -2.75 15.43
N ALA A 75 2.02 -3.56 15.24
CA ALA A 75 2.55 -3.87 13.92
C ALA A 75 1.50 -4.51 12.99
N GLY A 76 0.76 -5.51 13.48
CA GLY A 76 -0.31 -6.17 12.72
C GLY A 76 -1.44 -5.21 12.36
N GLU A 77 -1.85 -4.35 13.29
CA GLU A 77 -2.90 -3.36 13.05
C GLU A 77 -2.47 -2.34 11.96
N ARG A 78 -1.19 -1.95 11.94
CA ARG A 78 -0.64 -1.06 10.91
C ARG A 78 -0.55 -1.75 9.55
N ILE A 79 -0.14 -3.01 9.50
CA ILE A 79 -0.08 -3.80 8.25
C ILE A 79 -1.49 -3.98 7.66
N ALA A 80 -2.48 -4.29 8.49
CA ALA A 80 -3.88 -4.37 8.07
C ALA A 80 -4.38 -3.05 7.45
N ARG A 81 -4.00 -1.90 8.02
CA ARG A 81 -4.32 -0.58 7.46
C ARG A 81 -3.61 -0.29 6.14
N ALA A 82 -2.36 -0.70 5.99
CA ALA A 82 -1.65 -0.59 4.71
C ALA A 82 -2.32 -1.45 3.63
N ARG A 83 -2.73 -2.67 3.98
CA ARG A 83 -3.47 -3.58 3.09
C ARG A 83 -4.81 -2.99 2.67
N GLU A 84 -5.57 -2.43 3.61
CA GLU A 84 -6.85 -1.75 3.34
C GLU A 84 -6.65 -0.58 2.35
N ALA A 85 -5.60 0.23 2.52
CA ALA A 85 -5.30 1.32 1.61
C ALA A 85 -4.96 0.85 0.18
N CYS A 86 -4.25 -0.27 0.04
CA CYS A 86 -3.97 -0.89 -1.27
C CYS A 86 -5.25 -1.45 -1.94
N ILE A 87 -6.16 -2.04 -1.15
CA ILE A 87 -7.46 -2.52 -1.64
C ILE A 87 -8.34 -1.35 -2.10
N GLU A 88 -8.39 -0.26 -1.32
CA GLU A 88 -9.13 0.95 -1.69
C GLU A 88 -8.59 1.58 -2.97
N TYR A 89 -7.28 1.49 -3.24
CA TYR A 89 -6.70 1.91 -4.52
C TYR A 89 -7.18 1.03 -5.69
N GLN A 90 -7.36 -0.28 -5.49
CA GLN A 90 -7.89 -1.17 -6.54
C GLN A 90 -9.40 -1.02 -6.75
N LYS A 91 -10.13 -0.50 -5.77
CA LYS A 91 -11.54 -0.22 -5.99
C LYS A 91 -11.61 0.77 -7.14
N PRO A 92 -12.36 0.47 -8.21
CA PRO A 92 -12.65 1.50 -9.18
C PRO A 92 -13.22 2.64 -8.37
N VAL A 93 -12.64 3.84 -8.48
CA VAL A 93 -13.36 5.04 -8.09
C VAL A 93 -14.71 4.86 -8.73
N ALA A 94 -15.74 4.65 -7.92
CA ALA A 94 -17.08 4.85 -8.41
C ALA A 94 -17.01 6.30 -8.88
N GLN A 95 -16.87 6.48 -10.19
CA GLN A 95 -17.35 7.68 -10.82
C GLN A 95 -18.81 7.66 -10.41
N ASP A 96 -19.12 8.33 -9.30
CA ASP A 96 -20.44 8.89 -9.12
C ASP A 96 -20.70 9.65 -10.41
N ASP A 97 -21.50 9.01 -11.26
CA ASP A 97 -22.41 9.64 -12.19
C ASP A 97 -22.93 10.95 -11.57
N ASP A 98 -22.28 12.07 -11.90
CA ASP A 98 -22.72 13.42 -11.61
C ASP A 98 -22.12 14.31 -12.72
N GLU A 99 -22.86 14.92 -13.63
CA GLU A 99 -24.30 15.06 -13.82
C GLU A 99 -24.49 15.59 -15.27
N THR A 100 -25.57 15.15 -15.93
CA THR A 100 -26.38 15.82 -16.98
C THR A 100 -25.75 16.46 -18.24
#